data_AF-A0A3M2E8Y9-F1
#
_entry.id   AF-A0A3M2E8Y9-F1
#
_cell.length_a   1.000
_cell.length_b   1.000
_cell.length_c   1.000
_cell.angle_alpha   90.00
_cell.angle_beta   90.00
_cell.angle_gamma   90.00
#
_symmetry.space_group_name_H-M   'P 1'
#
loop_
_entity.id
_entity.type
_entity.pdbx_description
1 polymer ?
#
loop_
_entity_poly.entity_id
_entity_poly.type
_entity_poly.pdbx_seq_one_letter_code
_entity_poly.pdbx_strand_id
1 'polypeptide(L)'
;LAAFAATMAATRLLEPWTFAYYLVTDFAHVAEGMGVPPPDLAARLSQFADRLRAVAAEGDVDEVLLVGHSSGAHLAVSVMAGALARGVAQGPALSLLTLGQAIPMASFLPRAGALRRDLGRLACCRRIVWVDVSAPGDGACFALCDPVAVSGVAPPGQLWPLVVSAAFSRTLSPRRLRALRWRHFRRHLQYLCAFDRPGRYDWFAITAGPRTLGDRFAGAGHSPSRVTVPVSPHRSIA
;
A
#
# COMPACT_ATOMS: atom_id res chain seq x y z
N LEU A 1 24.41 -6.15 25.23
CA LEU A 1 23.09 -6.31 25.88
C LEU A 1 22.61 -5.02 26.55
N ALA A 2 23.33 -4.45 27.53
CA ALA A 2 22.91 -3.20 28.20
C ALA A 2 22.74 -1.99 27.26
N ALA A 3 23.69 -1.78 26.34
CA ALA A 3 23.59 -0.72 25.34
C ALA A 3 22.39 -0.90 24.39
N PHE A 4 22.10 -2.13 23.97
CA PHE A 4 20.94 -2.44 23.13
C PHE A 4 19.62 -2.19 23.88
N ALA A 5 19.52 -2.64 25.14
CA ALA A 5 18.37 -2.38 25.98
C ALA A 5 18.16 -0.87 26.22
N ALA A 6 19.23 -0.12 26.46
CA ALA A 6 19.19 1.33 26.60
C ALA A 6 18.73 2.03 25.31
N THR A 7 19.21 1.58 24.14
CA THR A 7 18.75 2.09 22.83
C THR A 7 17.27 1.80 22.61
N MET A 8 16.80 0.59 22.91
CA MET A 8 15.38 0.22 22.77
C MET A 8 14.47 0.97 23.76
N ALA A 9 14.95 1.23 24.98
CA ALA A 9 14.23 2.05 25.94
C ALA A 9 14.16 3.52 25.49
N ALA A 10 15.26 4.07 24.98
CA ALA A 10 15.32 5.43 24.45
C ALA A 10 14.39 5.62 23.24
N THR A 11 14.34 4.66 22.30
CA THR A 11 13.41 4.72 21.16
C THR A 11 11.95 4.66 21.61
N ARG A 12 11.62 3.85 22.63
CA ARG A 12 10.28 3.85 23.25
C ARG A 12 9.92 5.19 23.90
N LEU A 13 10.86 5.84 24.59
CA LEU A 13 10.62 7.14 25.22
C LEU A 13 10.41 8.26 24.20
N LEU A 14 11.08 8.17 23.04
CA LEU A 14 10.95 9.13 21.95
C LEU A 14 9.76 8.82 21.01
N GLU A 15 9.08 7.70 21.21
CA GLU A 15 7.98 7.20 20.36
C GLU A 15 6.89 8.24 20.06
N PRO A 16 6.40 9.07 21.02
CA PRO A 16 5.37 10.07 20.73
C PRO A 16 5.77 11.10 19.66
N TRP A 17 7.08 11.23 19.42
CA TRP A 17 7.66 12.23 18.52
C TRP A 17 8.20 11.61 17.24
N THR A 18 8.77 10.40 17.31
CA THR A 18 9.55 9.80 16.21
C THR A 18 8.89 8.58 15.58
N PHE A 19 8.06 7.82 16.32
CA PHE A 19 7.55 6.52 15.91
C PHE A 19 8.65 5.50 15.53
N ALA A 20 9.88 5.73 15.98
CA ALA A 20 11.03 4.93 15.60
C ALA A 20 10.94 3.50 16.14
N TYR A 21 10.41 3.31 17.35
CA TYR A 21 10.26 1.98 17.92
C TYR A 21 9.21 1.17 17.15
N TYR A 22 8.09 1.79 16.80
CA TYR A 22 7.06 1.16 15.96
C TYR A 22 7.61 0.74 14.60
N LEU A 23 8.29 1.64 13.88
CA LEU A 23 8.83 1.36 12.54
C LEU A 23 9.90 0.27 12.54
N VAL A 24 10.79 0.27 13.54
CA VAL A 24 11.80 -0.79 13.69
C VAL A 24 11.14 -2.13 13.99
N THR A 25 10.09 -2.15 14.81
CA THR A 25 9.38 -3.40 15.15
C THR A 25 8.60 -3.94 13.95
N ASP A 26 7.94 -3.07 13.19
CA ASP A 26 7.22 -3.42 11.95
C ASP A 26 8.19 -4.03 10.93
N PHE A 27 9.33 -3.37 10.67
CA PHE A 27 10.35 -3.91 9.79
C PHE A 27 10.95 -5.22 10.30
N ALA A 28 11.27 -5.31 11.60
CA ALA A 28 11.84 -6.50 12.21
C ALA A 28 10.90 -7.71 12.06
N HIS A 29 9.60 -7.52 12.26
CA HIS A 29 8.61 -8.58 12.11
C HIS A 29 8.55 -9.13 10.67
N VAL A 30 8.62 -8.26 9.66
CA VAL A 30 8.67 -8.69 8.25
C VAL A 30 10.02 -9.36 7.91
N ALA A 31 11.12 -8.81 8.44
CA ALA A 31 12.48 -9.27 8.19
C ALA A 31 12.81 -10.59 8.87
N GLU A 32 12.22 -10.89 10.04
CA GLU A 32 12.42 -12.15 10.77
C GLU A 32 12.08 -13.37 9.90
N GLY A 33 10.96 -13.30 9.16
CA GLY A 33 10.57 -14.30 8.18
C GLY A 33 11.26 -14.19 6.82
N MET A 34 12.15 -13.21 6.65
CA MET A 34 12.81 -12.87 5.37
C MET A 34 11.80 -12.68 4.23
N GLY A 35 10.62 -12.12 4.55
CA GLY A 35 9.51 -11.89 3.62
C GLY A 35 8.46 -13.01 3.58
N VAL A 36 8.61 -14.09 4.35
CA VAL A 36 7.55 -15.07 4.58
C VAL A 36 6.73 -14.62 5.79
N PRO A 37 5.41 -14.39 5.67
CA PRO A 37 4.59 -14.04 6.82
C PRO A 37 4.57 -15.19 7.83
N PRO A 38 4.63 -14.91 9.15
CA PRO A 38 4.47 -15.95 10.16
C PRO A 38 3.07 -16.60 10.07
N PRO A 39 2.90 -17.84 10.58
CA PRO A 39 1.68 -18.62 10.37
C PRO A 39 0.39 -17.93 10.83
N ASP A 40 0.45 -17.18 11.93
CA ASP A 40 -0.68 -16.42 12.48
C ASP A 40 -1.08 -15.24 11.57
N LEU A 41 -0.11 -14.51 11.02
CA LEU A 41 -0.35 -13.47 10.02
C LEU A 41 -0.90 -14.09 8.73
N ALA A 42 -0.32 -15.18 8.26
CA ALA A 42 -0.79 -15.88 7.06
C ALA A 42 -2.25 -16.35 7.21
N ALA A 43 -2.62 -16.90 8.38
CA ALA A 43 -4.00 -17.27 8.70
C ALA A 43 -4.94 -16.07 8.69
N ARG A 44 -4.53 -14.93 9.27
CA ARG A 44 -5.31 -13.69 9.24
C ARG A 44 -5.50 -13.16 7.83
N LEU A 45 -4.48 -13.18 6.98
CA LEU A 45 -4.59 -12.77 5.57
C LEU A 45 -5.55 -13.69 4.81
N SER A 46 -5.54 -15.00 5.08
CA SER A 46 -6.51 -15.94 4.53
C SER A 46 -7.95 -15.58 4.95
N GLN A 47 -8.18 -15.34 6.24
CA GLN A 47 -9.51 -14.96 6.75
C GLN A 47 -10.01 -13.65 6.12
N PHE A 48 -9.13 -12.66 5.93
CA PHE A 48 -9.49 -11.42 5.24
C PHE A 48 -9.83 -11.65 3.76
N ALA A 49 -9.11 -12.54 3.08
CA ALA A 49 -9.43 -12.91 1.70
C ALA A 49 -10.81 -13.59 1.61
N ASP A 50 -11.13 -14.48 2.55
CA ASP A 50 -12.45 -15.13 2.61
C ASP A 50 -13.56 -14.13 2.94
N ARG A 51 -13.30 -13.17 3.83
CA ARG A 51 -14.23 -12.07 4.11
C ARG A 51 -14.49 -11.20 2.88
N LEU A 52 -13.45 -10.84 2.13
CA LEU A 52 -13.61 -10.07 0.89
C LEU A 52 -14.52 -10.80 -0.09
N ARG A 53 -14.33 -12.12 -0.25
CA ARG A 53 -15.16 -12.95 -1.12
C ARG A 53 -16.61 -13.00 -0.66
N ALA A 54 -16.84 -13.12 0.64
CA ALA A 54 -18.19 -13.14 1.21
C ALA A 54 -18.94 -11.83 0.91
N VAL A 55 -18.33 -10.68 1.21
CA VAL A 55 -18.92 -9.36 0.94
C VAL A 55 -19.16 -9.16 -0.57
N ALA A 56 -18.21 -9.59 -1.42
CA ALA A 56 -18.39 -9.50 -2.86
C ALA A 56 -19.51 -10.41 -3.40
N ALA A 57 -19.83 -11.50 -2.70
CA ALA A 57 -20.91 -12.43 -3.07
C ALA A 57 -22.28 -11.98 -2.58
N GLU A 58 -22.36 -11.21 -1.48
CA GLU A 58 -23.60 -10.57 -1.02
C GLU A 58 -24.15 -9.61 -2.08
N GLY A 59 -23.26 -8.82 -2.70
CA GLY A 59 -23.57 -8.06 -3.92
C GLY A 59 -24.56 -6.90 -3.76
N ASP A 60 -24.77 -6.43 -2.53
CA ASP A 60 -25.66 -5.34 -2.15
C ASP A 60 -24.99 -3.95 -2.16
N VAL A 61 -23.73 -3.89 -2.59
CA VAL A 61 -22.93 -2.67 -2.73
C VAL A 61 -22.49 -2.48 -4.19
N ASP A 62 -22.16 -1.24 -4.56
CA ASP A 62 -21.61 -0.94 -5.89
C ASP A 62 -20.11 -1.31 -6.00
N GLU A 63 -19.38 -1.19 -4.88
CA GLU A 63 -17.93 -1.42 -4.82
C GLU A 63 -17.48 -2.02 -3.48
N VAL A 64 -16.59 -3.00 -3.54
CA VAL A 64 -15.77 -3.43 -2.40
C VAL A 64 -14.37 -2.83 -2.55
N LEU A 65 -14.07 -1.83 -1.73
CA LEU A 65 -12.79 -1.13 -1.70
C LEU A 65 -11.89 -1.69 -0.59
N LEU A 66 -10.81 -2.38 -0.97
CA LEU A 66 -9.74 -2.78 -0.06
C LEU A 66 -8.65 -1.70 -0.01
N VAL A 67 -8.38 -1.16 1.17
CA VAL A 67 -7.35 -0.12 1.38
C VAL A 67 -6.18 -0.69 2.17
N GLY A 68 -4.96 -0.50 1.67
CA GLY A 68 -3.72 -0.76 2.40
C GLY A 68 -2.89 0.51 2.53
N HIS A 69 -2.62 0.94 3.75
CA HIS A 69 -1.75 2.10 4.03
C HIS A 69 -0.40 1.64 4.60
N SER A 70 0.69 2.31 4.23
CA SER A 70 2.03 2.02 4.76
C SER A 70 2.46 0.55 4.53
N SER A 71 2.93 -0.14 5.57
CA SER A 71 3.19 -1.59 5.55
C SER A 71 1.92 -2.41 5.29
N GLY A 72 0.73 -1.93 5.65
CA GLY A 72 -0.54 -2.58 5.29
C GLY A 72 -0.78 -2.72 3.78
N ALA A 73 -0.07 -1.96 2.93
CA ALA A 73 -0.19 -2.06 1.49
C ALA A 73 0.20 -3.44 0.93
N HIS A 74 1.28 -4.05 1.41
CA HIS A 74 1.69 -5.38 0.92
C HIS A 74 0.76 -6.49 1.44
N LEU A 75 0.20 -6.31 2.63
CA LEU A 75 -0.83 -7.20 3.18
C LEU A 75 -2.11 -7.15 2.33
N ALA A 76 -2.54 -5.94 1.94
CA ALA A 76 -3.71 -5.74 1.07
C ALA A 76 -3.52 -6.40 -0.31
N VAL A 77 -2.31 -6.35 -0.88
CA VAL A 77 -1.95 -7.09 -2.10
C VAL A 77 -2.19 -8.58 -1.92
N SER A 78 -1.66 -9.19 -0.85
CA SER A 78 -1.84 -10.63 -0.60
C SER A 78 -3.28 -11.01 -0.28
N VAL A 79 -4.05 -10.16 0.41
CA VAL A 79 -5.50 -10.37 0.62
C VAL A 79 -6.26 -10.37 -0.70
N MET A 80 -6.05 -9.36 -1.55
CA MET A 80 -6.71 -9.26 -2.86
C MET A 80 -6.34 -10.43 -3.77
N ALA A 81 -5.05 -10.74 -3.88
CA ALA A 81 -4.56 -11.87 -4.69
C ALA A 81 -5.10 -13.20 -4.18
N GLY A 82 -5.13 -13.40 -2.86
CA GLY A 82 -5.70 -14.58 -2.23
C GLY A 82 -7.20 -14.72 -2.49
N ALA A 83 -7.96 -13.62 -2.43
CA ALA A 83 -9.39 -13.65 -2.71
C ALA A 83 -9.67 -14.05 -4.18
N LEU A 84 -8.94 -13.43 -5.12
CA LEU A 84 -9.05 -13.72 -6.55
C LEU A 84 -8.63 -15.16 -6.89
N ALA A 85 -7.58 -15.67 -6.26
CA ALA A 85 -7.11 -17.05 -6.48
C ALA A 85 -8.13 -18.11 -6.04
N ARG A 86 -8.96 -17.80 -5.03
CA ARG A 86 -10.07 -18.66 -4.57
C ARG A 86 -11.36 -18.45 -5.37
N GLY A 87 -11.36 -17.52 -6.34
CA GLY A 87 -12.53 -17.11 -7.09
C GLY A 87 -13.39 -16.11 -6.34
N VAL A 88 -13.69 -14.98 -6.98
CA VAL A 88 -14.66 -13.98 -6.51
C VAL A 88 -15.83 -13.95 -7.48
N ALA A 89 -17.05 -13.89 -6.96
CA ALA A 89 -18.25 -13.81 -7.78
C ALA A 89 -18.23 -12.59 -8.72
N GLN A 90 -18.96 -12.72 -9.84
CA GLN A 90 -19.37 -11.53 -10.58
C GLN A 90 -20.36 -10.75 -9.70
N GLY A 91 -20.25 -9.43 -9.70
CA GLY A 91 -20.96 -8.58 -8.75
C GLY A 91 -20.30 -7.20 -8.66
N PRO A 92 -20.11 -6.63 -7.45
CA PRO A 92 -19.57 -5.29 -7.28
C PRO A 92 -18.22 -5.08 -7.94
N ALA A 93 -17.90 -3.81 -8.21
CA ALA A 93 -16.54 -3.41 -8.52
C ALA A 93 -15.60 -3.85 -7.39
N LEU A 94 -14.43 -4.37 -7.73
CA LEU A 94 -13.40 -4.72 -6.77
C LEU A 94 -12.23 -3.77 -6.95
N SER A 95 -11.89 -3.05 -5.89
CA SER A 95 -10.89 -1.99 -5.95
C SER A 95 -9.85 -2.16 -4.88
N LEU A 96 -8.58 -1.99 -5.27
CA LEU A 96 -7.44 -1.96 -4.36
C LEU A 96 -6.87 -0.53 -4.38
N LEU A 97 -6.79 0.08 -3.20
CA LEU A 97 -6.14 1.37 -3.00
C LEU A 97 -4.96 1.20 -2.06
N THR A 98 -3.75 1.44 -2.55
CA THR A 98 -2.55 1.48 -1.72
C THR A 98 -2.11 2.92 -1.47
N LEU A 99 -1.82 3.26 -0.21
CA LEU A 99 -1.55 4.64 0.24
C LEU A 99 -0.20 4.73 0.92
N GLY A 100 0.69 5.59 0.42
CA GLY A 100 2.03 5.77 0.98
C GLY A 100 2.73 4.43 1.16
N GLN A 101 2.71 3.57 0.15
CA GLN A 101 3.07 2.17 0.30
C GLN A 101 4.52 1.96 0.77
N ALA A 102 4.72 0.90 1.55
CA ALA A 102 6.01 0.34 1.93
C ALA A 102 6.28 -1.04 1.30
N ILE A 103 5.67 -1.37 0.15
CA ILE A 103 5.73 -2.70 -0.47
C ILE A 103 7.18 -3.17 -0.75
N PRO A 104 8.09 -2.35 -1.33
CA PRO A 104 9.49 -2.73 -1.53
C PRO A 104 10.21 -3.19 -0.26
N MET A 105 9.82 -2.70 0.92
CA MET A 105 10.36 -3.14 2.20
C MET A 105 10.22 -4.66 2.41
N ALA A 106 9.10 -5.23 1.97
CA ALA A 106 8.82 -6.66 2.07
C ALA A 106 9.21 -7.41 0.79
N SER A 107 8.86 -6.87 -0.39
CA SER A 107 9.06 -7.58 -1.67
C SER A 107 10.54 -7.73 -2.05
N PHE A 108 11.44 -6.94 -1.46
CA PHE A 108 12.88 -7.05 -1.69
C PHE A 108 13.55 -8.06 -0.77
N LEU A 109 12.82 -8.72 0.14
CA LEU A 109 13.40 -9.76 0.98
C LEU A 109 13.53 -11.07 0.20
N PRO A 110 14.56 -11.89 0.47
CA PRO A 110 14.90 -13.04 -0.37
C PRO A 110 13.76 -14.07 -0.50
N ARG A 111 13.01 -14.31 0.58
CA ARG A 111 11.95 -15.33 0.62
C ARG A 111 10.55 -14.75 0.36
N ALA A 112 10.42 -13.49 -0.06
CA ALA A 112 9.15 -12.85 -0.40
C ALA A 112 8.54 -13.29 -1.75
N GLY A 113 8.78 -14.55 -2.18
CA GLY A 113 8.33 -15.06 -3.48
C GLY A 113 6.82 -15.07 -3.63
N ALA A 114 6.08 -15.35 -2.55
CA ALA A 114 4.62 -15.27 -2.52
C ALA A 114 4.09 -13.86 -2.82
N LEU A 115 4.61 -12.85 -2.11
CA LEU A 115 4.23 -11.45 -2.36
C LEU A 115 4.58 -11.03 -3.80
N ARG A 116 5.75 -11.42 -4.31
CA ARG A 116 6.14 -11.12 -5.69
C ARG A 116 5.24 -11.79 -6.74
N ARG A 117 4.78 -13.03 -6.51
CA ARG A 117 3.73 -13.65 -7.34
C ARG A 117 2.44 -12.86 -7.31
N ASP A 118 1.99 -12.46 -6.12
CA ASP A 118 0.74 -11.73 -5.94
C ASP A 118 0.78 -10.40 -6.69
N LEU A 119 1.89 -9.65 -6.56
CA LEU A 119 2.11 -8.42 -7.34
C LEU A 119 1.98 -8.66 -8.85
N GLY A 120 2.68 -9.66 -9.40
CA GLY A 120 2.63 -9.95 -10.83
C GLY A 120 1.25 -10.43 -11.31
N ARG A 121 0.52 -11.19 -10.48
CA ARG A 121 -0.86 -11.63 -10.79
C ARG A 121 -1.82 -10.45 -10.81
N LEU A 122 -1.77 -9.60 -9.78
CA LEU A 122 -2.63 -8.43 -9.70
C LEU A 122 -2.32 -7.46 -10.83
N ALA A 123 -1.06 -7.29 -11.21
CA ALA A 123 -0.63 -6.39 -12.28
C ALA A 123 -1.36 -6.58 -13.62
N CYS A 124 -1.83 -7.80 -13.94
CA CYS A 124 -2.58 -8.11 -15.17
C CYS A 124 -4.07 -8.40 -14.94
N CYS A 125 -4.56 -8.29 -13.71
CA CYS A 125 -5.91 -8.74 -13.37
C CYS A 125 -6.98 -7.71 -13.78
N ARG A 126 -7.77 -8.04 -14.80
CA ARG A 126 -8.88 -7.18 -15.26
C ARG A 126 -10.10 -7.16 -14.34
N ARG A 127 -10.20 -8.07 -13.37
CA ARG A 127 -11.33 -8.14 -12.42
C ARG A 127 -11.30 -6.99 -11.40
N ILE A 128 -10.14 -6.36 -11.22
CA ILE A 128 -9.93 -5.29 -10.25
C ILE A 128 -9.52 -3.98 -10.92
N VAL A 129 -9.71 -2.89 -10.17
CA VAL A 129 -8.95 -1.65 -10.35
C VAL A 129 -7.95 -1.52 -9.21
N TRP A 130 -6.71 -1.15 -9.53
CA TRP A 130 -5.71 -0.87 -8.49
C TRP A 130 -5.03 0.47 -8.72
N VAL A 131 -5.18 1.36 -7.73
CA VAL A 131 -4.53 2.67 -7.68
C VAL A 131 -3.55 2.70 -6.50
N ASP A 132 -2.31 3.12 -6.78
CA ASP A 132 -1.32 3.45 -5.75
C ASP A 132 -1.19 4.96 -5.64
N VAL A 133 -1.38 5.50 -4.44
CA VAL A 133 -1.26 6.92 -4.16
C VAL A 133 -0.15 7.17 -3.15
N SER A 134 0.85 7.94 -3.56
CA SER A 134 1.97 8.33 -2.69
C SER A 134 2.43 9.76 -3.00
N ALA A 135 3.33 10.34 -2.22
CA ALA A 135 3.80 11.70 -2.42
C ALA A 135 5.29 11.79 -2.13
N PRO A 136 6.11 12.43 -2.99
CA PRO A 136 7.54 12.63 -2.72
C PRO A 136 7.84 13.40 -1.42
N GLY A 137 6.87 14.17 -0.92
CA GLY A 137 6.96 14.86 0.36
C GLY A 137 6.82 13.94 1.58
N ASP A 138 6.48 12.67 1.41
CA ASP A 138 6.38 11.66 2.45
C ASP A 138 7.59 10.72 2.43
N GLY A 139 8.51 10.94 3.37
CA GLY A 139 9.75 10.17 3.49
C GLY A 139 9.61 8.78 4.13
N ALA A 140 8.38 8.37 4.51
CA ALA A 140 8.13 7.07 5.10
C ALA A 140 7.57 6.05 4.09
N CYS A 141 7.62 6.35 2.79
CA CYS A 141 7.11 5.49 1.73
C CYS A 141 8.07 5.42 0.53
N PHE A 142 7.86 4.43 -0.35
CA PHE A 142 8.53 4.37 -1.65
C PHE A 142 7.75 5.19 -2.67
N ALA A 143 7.77 6.51 -2.49
CA ALA A 143 6.93 7.42 -3.26
C ALA A 143 7.11 7.27 -4.77
N LEU A 144 5.98 7.08 -5.47
CA LEU A 144 5.88 6.94 -6.93
C LEU A 144 6.66 5.76 -7.52
N CYS A 145 7.19 4.87 -6.69
CA CYS A 145 7.72 3.59 -7.14
C CYS A 145 6.56 2.67 -7.49
N ASP A 146 6.50 2.23 -8.74
CA ASP A 146 5.58 1.18 -9.17
C ASP A 146 6.00 -0.14 -8.49
N PRO A 147 5.23 -0.65 -7.51
CA PRO A 147 5.69 -1.74 -6.65
C PRO A 147 5.90 -3.05 -7.42
N VAL A 148 5.24 -3.23 -8.57
CA VAL A 148 5.41 -4.41 -9.41
C VAL A 148 6.70 -4.28 -10.22
N ALA A 149 6.93 -3.13 -10.84
CA ALA A 149 8.09 -2.88 -11.68
C ALA A 149 9.40 -2.80 -10.89
N VAL A 150 9.43 -2.06 -9.78
CA VAL A 150 10.66 -1.94 -8.96
C VAL A 150 11.03 -3.26 -8.28
N SER A 151 10.04 -4.13 -8.02
CA SER A 151 10.25 -5.51 -7.55
C SER A 151 10.77 -6.45 -8.65
N GLY A 152 10.82 -6.00 -9.91
CA GLY A 152 11.32 -6.77 -11.05
C GLY A 152 10.39 -7.89 -11.51
N VAL A 153 9.09 -7.77 -11.23
CA VAL A 153 8.07 -8.80 -11.55
C VAL A 153 6.93 -8.24 -12.39
N ALA A 154 7.15 -7.11 -13.05
CA ALA A 154 6.24 -6.51 -14.03
C ALA A 154 6.06 -7.44 -15.25
N PRO A 155 4.85 -7.97 -15.48
CA PRO A 155 4.57 -8.77 -16.68
C PRO A 155 4.43 -7.88 -17.93
N PRO A 156 4.63 -8.43 -19.14
CA PRO A 156 4.23 -7.76 -20.38
C PRO A 156 2.73 -7.39 -20.34
N GLY A 157 2.40 -6.16 -20.70
CA GLY A 157 1.01 -5.69 -20.68
C GLY A 157 0.46 -5.37 -19.28
N GLN A 158 1.33 -5.11 -18.30
CA GLN A 158 0.95 -4.63 -16.96
C GLN A 158 -0.10 -3.51 -17.05
N LEU A 159 -1.24 -3.75 -16.39
CA LEU A 159 -2.34 -2.81 -16.24
C LEU A 159 -2.20 -2.00 -14.94
N TRP A 160 -1.72 -2.65 -13.88
CA TRP A 160 -1.80 -2.14 -12.51
C TRP A 160 -0.46 -2.14 -11.77
N PRO A 161 -0.30 -1.29 -10.75
CA PRO A 161 -1.22 -0.23 -10.33
C PRO A 161 -1.15 1.02 -11.21
N LEU A 162 -2.22 1.81 -11.22
CA LEU A 162 -2.15 3.22 -11.59
C LEU A 162 -1.44 4.00 -10.46
N VAL A 163 -0.23 4.47 -10.73
CA VAL A 163 0.61 5.21 -9.75
C VAL A 163 0.36 6.71 -9.83
N VAL A 164 -0.17 7.30 -8.76
CA VAL A 164 -0.62 8.70 -8.69
C VAL A 164 0.04 9.43 -7.53
N SER A 165 0.43 10.68 -7.76
CA SER A 165 0.86 11.56 -6.68
C SER A 165 -0.29 12.24 -5.97
N ALA A 166 -0.33 12.17 -4.63
CA ALA A 166 -1.17 13.06 -3.83
C ALA A 166 -0.66 14.52 -3.81
N ALA A 167 0.52 14.78 -4.39
CA ALA A 167 1.10 16.11 -4.63
C ALA A 167 1.01 17.05 -3.43
N PHE A 168 1.49 16.62 -2.25
CA PHE A 168 1.33 17.34 -0.97
C PHE A 168 1.69 18.84 -1.04
N SER A 169 2.69 19.23 -1.82
CA SER A 169 3.09 20.63 -2.01
C SER A 169 2.02 21.51 -2.68
N ARG A 170 1.07 20.90 -3.40
CA ARG A 170 -0.05 21.57 -4.08
C ARG A 170 -1.38 21.35 -3.35
N THR A 171 -1.56 20.21 -2.70
CA THR A 171 -2.83 19.80 -2.08
C THR A 171 -2.95 20.19 -0.61
N LEU A 172 -1.83 20.53 0.05
CA LEU A 172 -1.81 21.08 1.41
C LEU A 172 -1.45 22.57 1.37
N SER A 173 -2.11 23.34 2.23
CA SER A 173 -1.81 24.76 2.42
C SER A 173 -0.39 24.95 2.97
N PRO A 174 0.26 26.09 2.70
CA PRO A 174 1.57 26.40 3.29
C PRO A 174 1.59 26.30 4.81
N ARG A 175 0.47 26.68 5.47
CA ARG A 175 0.30 26.54 6.92
C ARG A 175 0.37 25.07 7.36
N ARG A 176 -0.37 24.18 6.68
CA ARG A 176 -0.39 22.74 7.01
C ARG A 176 0.94 22.07 6.68
N LEU A 177 1.58 22.42 5.56
CA LEU A 177 2.92 21.94 5.22
C LEU A 177 3.95 22.31 6.31
N ARG A 178 3.95 23.56 6.79
CA ARG A 178 4.81 23.99 7.91
C ARG A 178 4.53 23.21 9.19
N ALA A 179 3.25 23.00 9.54
CA ALA A 179 2.86 22.25 10.72
C ALA A 179 3.27 20.76 10.67
N LEU A 180 3.39 20.19 9.47
CA LEU A 180 3.81 18.81 9.25
C LEU A 180 5.31 18.65 8.95
N ARG A 181 6.09 19.74 8.90
CA ARG A 181 7.48 19.74 8.39
C ARG A 181 8.41 18.72 9.07
N TRP A 182 8.26 18.51 10.37
CA TRP A 182 9.11 17.60 11.15
C TRP A 182 8.33 16.44 11.77
N ARG A 183 7.04 16.33 11.44
CA ARG A 183 6.15 15.30 11.98
C ARG A 183 6.00 14.19 10.94
N HIS A 184 7.10 13.47 10.67
CA HIS A 184 7.21 12.52 9.56
C HIS A 184 6.05 11.51 9.55
N PHE A 185 5.79 10.83 10.67
CA PHE A 185 4.69 9.87 10.75
C PHE A 185 3.31 10.53 10.64
N ARG A 186 3.11 11.70 11.25
CA ARG A 186 1.85 12.44 11.09
C ARG A 186 1.62 12.87 9.63
N ARG A 187 2.69 13.22 8.91
CA ARG A 187 2.65 13.49 7.48
C ARG A 187 2.35 12.21 6.68
N HIS A 188 2.92 11.08 7.07
CA HIS A 188 2.64 9.79 6.44
C HIS A 188 1.18 9.37 6.61
N LEU A 189 0.53 9.71 7.73
CA LEU A 189 -0.90 9.50 7.94
C LEU A 189 -1.80 10.50 7.19
N GLN A 190 -1.23 11.51 6.52
CA GLN A 190 -2.00 12.56 5.86
C GLN A 190 -2.87 12.04 4.71
N TYR A 191 -2.52 10.90 4.09
CA TYR A 191 -3.38 10.26 3.08
C TYR A 191 -4.78 9.96 3.63
N LEU A 192 -4.89 9.57 4.90
CA LEU A 192 -6.16 9.25 5.56
C LEU A 192 -6.87 10.48 6.15
N CYS A 193 -6.37 11.69 5.86
CA CYS A 193 -6.85 12.94 6.42
C CYS A 193 -7.31 13.90 5.32
N ALA A 194 -8.04 14.95 5.73
CA ALA A 194 -8.48 15.99 4.80
C ALA A 194 -7.29 16.76 4.20
N PHE A 195 -7.33 16.93 2.87
CA PHE A 195 -6.45 17.83 2.13
C PHE A 195 -7.14 19.19 1.97
N ASP A 196 -6.35 20.26 1.90
CA ASP A 196 -6.91 21.61 1.66
C ASP A 196 -7.41 21.77 0.22
N ARG A 197 -6.74 21.10 -0.74
CA ARG A 197 -7.05 21.10 -2.17
C ARG A 197 -6.80 19.69 -2.74
N PRO A 198 -7.64 18.70 -2.45
CA PRO A 198 -7.36 17.27 -2.72
C PRO A 198 -7.10 16.94 -4.20
N GLY A 199 -7.64 17.72 -5.14
CA GLY A 199 -7.52 17.42 -6.56
C GLY A 199 -8.20 16.09 -6.88
N ARG A 200 -7.50 15.16 -7.56
CA ARG A 200 -8.04 13.83 -7.88
C ARG A 200 -8.08 12.89 -6.67
N TYR A 201 -7.17 13.05 -5.73
CA TYR A 201 -7.08 12.21 -4.53
C TYR A 201 -7.74 12.91 -3.34
N ASP A 202 -8.93 12.45 -2.98
CA ASP A 202 -9.65 12.85 -1.77
C ASP A 202 -10.08 11.59 -1.03
N TRP A 203 -9.54 11.38 0.17
CA TRP A 203 -9.86 10.22 1.01
C TRP A 203 -11.35 10.07 1.28
N PHE A 204 -12.02 11.16 1.65
CA PHE A 204 -13.44 11.12 2.02
C PHE A 204 -14.31 10.94 0.79
N ALA A 205 -13.96 11.58 -0.32
CA ALA A 205 -14.71 11.40 -1.55
C ALA A 205 -14.48 10.01 -2.20
N ILE A 206 -13.35 9.35 -1.92
CA ILE A 206 -13.11 7.95 -2.33
C ILE A 206 -13.90 6.97 -1.47
N THR A 207 -13.93 7.18 -0.15
CA THR A 207 -14.47 6.19 0.80
C THR A 207 -15.94 6.39 1.16
N ALA A 208 -16.46 7.61 0.99
CA ALA A 208 -17.84 7.97 1.31
C ALA A 208 -18.55 8.70 0.15
N GLY A 209 -17.92 8.78 -1.02
CA GLY A 209 -18.51 9.38 -2.21
C GLY A 209 -19.22 8.35 -3.10
N PRO A 210 -20.05 8.81 -4.06
CA PRO A 210 -20.90 7.93 -4.87
C PRO A 210 -20.19 7.31 -6.08
N ARG A 211 -18.86 7.47 -6.20
CA ARG A 211 -18.10 7.00 -7.36
C ARG A 211 -17.16 5.89 -6.94
N THR A 212 -17.14 4.81 -7.72
CA THR A 212 -16.13 3.77 -7.58
C THR A 212 -14.73 4.34 -7.80
N LEU A 213 -13.70 3.65 -7.30
CA LEU A 213 -12.31 4.00 -7.53
C LEU A 213 -11.99 4.03 -9.03
N GLY A 214 -12.52 3.05 -9.77
CA GLY A 214 -12.40 2.96 -11.24
C GLY A 214 -12.95 4.19 -11.94
N ASP A 215 -14.18 4.58 -11.62
CA ASP A 215 -14.82 5.76 -12.24
C ASP A 215 -14.05 7.02 -11.91
N ARG A 216 -13.61 7.18 -10.66
CA ARG A 216 -12.88 8.39 -10.21
C ARG A 216 -11.56 8.58 -10.96
N PHE A 217 -10.86 7.50 -11.25
CA PHE A 217 -9.56 7.52 -11.94
C PHE A 217 -9.65 7.15 -13.43
N ALA A 218 -10.86 7.06 -14.00
CA ALA A 218 -11.06 6.77 -15.41
C ALA A 218 -10.29 7.76 -16.30
N GLY A 219 -9.55 7.22 -17.28
CA GLY A 219 -8.72 8.00 -18.21
C GLY A 219 -7.50 8.69 -17.60
N ALA A 220 -7.21 8.47 -16.30
CA ALA A 220 -6.00 9.02 -15.69
C ALA A 220 -4.75 8.25 -16.14
N GLY A 221 -3.69 8.98 -16.46
CA GLY A 221 -2.35 8.42 -16.64
C GLY A 221 -1.57 8.41 -15.32
N HIS A 222 -0.47 7.65 -15.29
CA HIS A 222 0.49 7.69 -14.19
C HIS A 222 1.03 9.10 -13.98
N SER A 223 1.43 9.41 -12.75
CA SER A 223 2.17 10.65 -12.49
C SER A 223 3.52 10.63 -13.24
N PRO A 224 3.97 11.77 -13.80
CA PRO A 224 5.16 11.82 -14.66
C PRO A 224 6.45 11.29 -14.01
N SER A 225 6.58 11.44 -12.69
CA SER A 225 7.75 10.99 -11.92
C SER A 225 7.64 9.54 -11.42
N ARG A 226 6.80 8.71 -12.04
CA ARG A 226 6.70 7.28 -11.70
C ARG A 226 8.05 6.59 -11.96
N VAL A 227 8.53 5.85 -10.97
CA VAL A 227 9.74 5.03 -11.07
C VAL A 227 9.35 3.60 -11.39
N THR A 228 9.84 3.07 -12.51
CA THR A 228 9.58 1.70 -12.99
C THR A 228 10.85 0.87 -13.16
N VAL A 229 12.02 1.44 -12.86
CA VAL A 229 13.30 0.73 -13.00
C VAL A 229 13.34 -0.42 -11.97
N PRO A 230 13.56 -1.67 -12.40
CA PRO A 230 13.74 -2.79 -11.47
C PRO A 230 14.98 -2.60 -10.61
N VAL A 231 14.81 -2.58 -9.29
CA VAL A 231 15.93 -2.39 -8.33
C VAL A 231 15.99 -3.48 -7.26
N SER A 232 14.97 -4.35 -7.16
CA SER A 232 15.02 -5.49 -6.25
C SER A 232 16.19 -6.44 -6.55
N PRO A 233 16.98 -6.85 -5.53
CA PRO A 233 18.00 -7.89 -5.69
C PRO A 233 17.38 -9.28 -5.85
N HIS A 234 16.09 -9.44 -5.52
CA HIS A 234 15.39 -10.72 -5.58
C HIS A 234 14.13 -10.61 -6.46
N ARG A 235 14.10 -11.42 -7.52
CA ARG A 235 13.00 -11.44 -8.51
C ARG A 235 12.29 -12.78 -8.60
N SER A 236 12.74 -13.77 -7.81
CA SER A 236 12.11 -15.09 -7.79
C SER A 236 10.68 -15.01 -7.29
N ILE A 237 9.77 -15.58 -8.07
CA ILE A 237 8.36 -15.75 -7.73
C ILE A 237 8.07 -17.19 -7.26
N ALA A 238 9.09 -18.00 -6.96
CA ALA A 238 8.92 -19.33 -6.38
C ALA A 238 8.61 -19.24 -4.87
#